data_AF-A0A353PMZ3-F1
#
_entry.id   AF-A0A353PMZ3-F1
#
_cell.length_a   1.000
_cell.length_b   1.000
_cell.length_c   1.000
_cell.angle_alpha   90.00
_cell.angle_beta   90.00
_cell.angle_gamma   90.00
#
_symmetry.space_group_name_H-M   'P 1'
#
loop_
_entity.id
_entity.type
_entity.pdbx_description
1 polymer ?
#
loop_
_entity_poly.entity_id
_entity_poly.type
_entity_poly.pdbx_seq_one_letter_code
_entity_poly.pdbx_strand_id
1 'polypeptide(L)'
;MIRVRKFRMEKLVRDKMAEKFQKRGGRLKLRTLTPQDFQIQLLEKLKEEVAEVIHSVTQEELCEEMADLLEVMRALANMKQIPWRDIEHMRLEKKKTKGGFEKAIFAEFVELDSKDHPGIDYCLKHPQKYPEVFDF
;
A
#
# COMPACT_ATOMS: atom_id res chain seq x y z
N MET A 1 -27.71 -35.12 5.12
CA MET A 1 -26.46 -34.74 4.43
C MET A 1 -26.00 -33.39 4.95
N ILE A 2 -24.73 -33.22 5.30
CA ILE A 2 -24.17 -31.91 5.68
C ILE A 2 -24.04 -31.07 4.39
N ARG A 3 -24.70 -29.91 4.34
CA ARG A 3 -24.63 -29.00 3.20
C ARG A 3 -23.30 -28.25 3.24
N VAL A 4 -22.40 -28.56 2.32
CA VAL A 4 -21.13 -27.84 2.15
C VAL A 4 -21.41 -26.48 1.50
N ARG A 5 -20.88 -25.40 2.09
CA ARG A 5 -20.89 -24.06 1.49
C ARG A 5 -19.52 -23.76 0.88
N LYS A 6 -19.50 -23.08 -0.27
CA LYS A 6 -18.28 -22.70 -1.00
C LYS A 6 -18.32 -21.22 -1.31
N PHE A 7 -17.23 -20.52 -1.02
CA PHE A 7 -17.08 -19.08 -1.24
C PHE A 7 -15.94 -18.81 -2.23
N ARG A 8 -16.08 -17.76 -3.03
CA ARG A 8 -15.03 -17.27 -3.95
C ARG A 8 -14.16 -16.27 -3.18
N MET A 9 -12.84 -16.41 -3.30
CA MET A 9 -11.88 -15.53 -2.60
C MET A 9 -11.05 -14.67 -3.55
N GLU A 10 -10.58 -15.24 -4.68
CA GLU A 10 -9.85 -14.51 -5.74
C GLU A 10 -8.80 -13.50 -5.25
N LYS A 11 -7.97 -13.93 -4.29
CA LYS A 11 -6.92 -13.09 -3.71
C LYS A 11 -5.61 -13.83 -3.53
N LEU A 12 -4.51 -13.08 -3.50
CA LEU A 12 -3.18 -13.58 -3.15
C LEU A 12 -3.17 -13.92 -1.65
N VAL A 13 -2.62 -15.08 -1.28
CA VAL A 13 -2.54 -15.54 0.11
C VAL A 13 -1.10 -15.96 0.44
N ARG A 14 -0.73 -15.88 1.73
CA ARG A 14 0.56 -16.41 2.23
C ARG A 14 0.63 -17.93 2.04
N ASP A 15 1.83 -18.45 1.76
CA ASP A 15 2.06 -19.85 1.38
C ASP A 15 1.51 -20.88 2.38
N LYS A 16 1.55 -20.55 3.68
CA LYS A 16 1.08 -21.44 4.77
C LYS A 16 -0.44 -21.36 5.03
N MET A 17 -1.19 -20.59 4.25
CA MET A 17 -2.64 -20.43 4.43
C MET A 17 -3.39 -21.76 4.23
N ALA A 18 -2.95 -22.58 3.27
CA ALA A 18 -3.55 -23.89 2.98
C ALA A 18 -3.59 -24.80 4.22
N GLU A 19 -2.43 -24.95 4.87
CA GLU A 19 -2.27 -25.80 6.05
C GLU A 19 -3.09 -25.30 7.23
N LYS A 20 -3.13 -23.98 7.44
CA LYS A 20 -3.94 -23.35 8.50
C LYS A 20 -5.43 -23.64 8.31
N PHE A 21 -5.95 -23.54 7.07
CA PHE A 21 -7.35 -23.83 6.77
C PHE A 21 -7.69 -25.32 6.90
N GLN A 22 -6.80 -26.21 6.43
CA GLN A 22 -7.01 -27.66 6.54
C GLN A 22 -7.09 -28.13 7.99
N LYS A 23 -6.23 -27.60 8.87
CA LYS A 23 -6.27 -27.90 10.32
C LYS A 23 -7.59 -27.50 11.00
N ARG A 24 -8.33 -26.56 10.42
CA ARG A 24 -9.65 -26.10 10.89
C ARG A 24 -10.83 -26.77 10.14
N GLY A 25 -10.58 -27.83 9.38
CA GLY A 25 -11.61 -28.54 8.60
C GLY A 25 -12.02 -27.87 7.29
N GLY A 26 -11.32 -26.80 6.89
CA GLY A 26 -11.52 -26.12 5.62
C GLY A 26 -10.72 -26.73 4.47
N ARG A 27 -11.11 -26.43 3.22
CA ARG A 27 -10.33 -26.81 2.03
C ARG A 27 -10.19 -25.60 1.11
N LEU A 28 -8.96 -25.26 0.74
CA LEU A 28 -8.66 -24.23 -0.25
C LEU A 28 -8.29 -24.86 -1.58
N LYS A 29 -8.82 -24.31 -2.68
CA LYS A 29 -8.33 -24.59 -4.03
C LYS A 29 -7.31 -23.52 -4.38
N LEU A 30 -6.05 -23.92 -4.54
CA LEU A 30 -4.94 -23.01 -4.85
C LEU A 30 -4.41 -23.28 -6.27
N ARG A 31 -3.83 -22.24 -6.88
CA ARG A 31 -3.01 -22.32 -8.09
C ARG A 31 -1.80 -21.44 -7.91
N THR A 32 -0.66 -21.82 -8.48
CA THR A 32 0.50 -20.93 -8.58
C THR A 32 0.26 -19.93 -9.72
N LEU A 33 0.67 -18.68 -9.51
CA LEU A 33 0.54 -17.60 -10.50
C LEU A 33 1.76 -17.59 -11.44
N THR A 34 1.55 -17.13 -12.68
CA THR A 34 2.66 -16.73 -13.55
C THR A 34 3.32 -15.46 -13.00
N PRO A 35 4.55 -15.11 -13.40
CA PRO A 35 5.16 -13.85 -12.97
C PRO A 35 4.31 -12.60 -13.27
N GLN A 36 3.63 -12.58 -14.42
CA GLN A 36 2.75 -11.49 -14.84
C GLN A 36 1.48 -11.43 -13.96
N ASP A 37 0.81 -12.57 -13.77
CA ASP A 37 -0.35 -12.66 -12.87
C ASP A 37 0.03 -12.29 -11.44
N PHE A 38 1.20 -12.74 -10.97
CA PHE A 38 1.69 -12.44 -9.64
C PHE A 38 1.91 -10.94 -9.44
N GLN A 39 2.50 -10.24 -10.41
CA GLN A 39 2.64 -8.79 -10.32
C GLN A 39 1.29 -8.09 -10.19
N ILE A 40 0.29 -8.49 -10.98
CA ILE A 40 -1.06 -7.91 -10.91
C ILE A 40 -1.68 -8.19 -9.54
N GLN A 41 -1.67 -9.45 -9.10
CA GLN A 41 -2.27 -9.86 -7.84
C GLN A 41 -1.56 -9.28 -6.62
N LEU A 42 -0.26 -9.03 -6.69
CA LEU A 42 0.49 -8.38 -5.62
C LEU A 42 0.14 -6.89 -5.49
N LEU A 43 -0.13 -6.20 -6.60
CA LEU A 43 -0.63 -4.81 -6.58
C LEU A 43 -2.08 -4.73 -6.08
N GLU A 44 -2.92 -5.71 -6.42
CA GLU A 44 -4.26 -5.81 -5.82
C GLU A 44 -4.17 -6.11 -4.32
N LYS A 45 -3.26 -6.99 -3.90
CA LYS A 45 -3.00 -7.26 -2.48
C LYS A 45 -2.54 -5.99 -1.75
N LEU A 46 -1.68 -5.16 -2.35
CA LEU A 46 -1.31 -3.86 -1.78
C LEU A 46 -2.53 -2.97 -1.50
N LYS A 47 -3.50 -2.94 -2.40
CA LYS A 47 -4.75 -2.16 -2.21
C LYS A 47 -5.62 -2.77 -1.11
N GLU A 48 -5.72 -4.10 -1.07
CA GLU A 48 -6.42 -4.85 -0.02
C GLU A 48 -5.84 -4.49 1.36
N GLU A 49 -4.54 -4.65 1.56
CA GLU A 49 -3.88 -4.40 2.86
C GLU A 49 -3.99 -2.92 3.30
N VAL A 50 -3.85 -1.97 2.36
CA VAL A 50 -4.05 -0.54 2.66
C VAL A 50 -5.47 -0.29 3.12
N ALA A 51 -6.47 -0.89 2.47
CA ALA A 51 -7.85 -0.78 2.91
C ALA A 51 -8.05 -1.44 4.28
N GLU A 52 -7.47 -2.60 4.54
CA GLU A 52 -7.56 -3.29 5.84
C GLU A 52 -6.95 -2.44 6.98
N VAL A 53 -5.78 -1.80 6.75
CA VAL A 53 -5.19 -0.82 7.68
C VAL A 53 -6.15 0.35 7.96
N ILE A 54 -6.76 0.93 6.93
CA ILE A 54 -7.69 2.08 7.06
C ILE A 54 -8.95 1.71 7.85
N HIS A 55 -9.45 0.48 7.71
CA HIS A 55 -10.71 0.04 8.33
C HIS A 55 -10.53 -0.71 9.65
N SER A 56 -9.28 -0.95 10.09
CA SER A 56 -8.99 -1.58 11.38
C SER A 56 -9.62 -0.80 12.54
N VAL A 57 -10.24 -1.52 13.49
CA VAL A 57 -10.98 -0.91 14.61
C VAL A 57 -10.19 -1.06 15.91
N THR A 58 -9.43 -2.15 16.03
CA THR A 58 -8.60 -2.42 17.21
C THR A 58 -7.11 -2.23 16.92
N GLN A 59 -6.34 -1.99 17.97
CA GLN A 59 -4.87 -1.90 17.87
C GLN A 59 -4.23 -3.23 17.42
N GLU A 60 -4.82 -4.37 17.80
CA GLU A 60 -4.34 -5.69 17.40
C GLU A 60 -4.54 -5.89 15.90
N GLU A 61 -5.75 -5.65 15.39
CA GLU A 61 -6.04 -5.67 13.95
C GLU A 61 -5.11 -4.73 13.20
N LEU A 62 -4.99 -3.47 13.62
CA LEU A 62 -4.11 -2.49 12.97
C LEU A 62 -2.65 -2.99 12.90
N CYS A 63 -2.17 -3.62 13.97
CA CYS A 63 -0.82 -4.18 14.01
C CYS A 63 -0.64 -5.33 13.01
N GLU A 64 -1.62 -6.23 12.92
CA GLU A 64 -1.63 -7.34 11.96
C GLU A 64 -1.64 -6.81 10.52
N GLU A 65 -2.53 -5.87 10.19
CA GLU A 65 -2.66 -5.34 8.83
C GLU A 65 -1.45 -4.48 8.43
N MET A 66 -0.82 -3.75 9.37
CA MET A 66 0.46 -3.08 9.10
C MET A 66 1.60 -4.08 8.80
N ALA A 67 1.59 -5.25 9.45
CA ALA A 67 2.57 -6.29 9.19
C ALA A 67 2.33 -6.99 7.84
N ASP A 68 1.08 -7.20 7.43
CA ASP A 68 0.74 -7.72 6.12
C ASP A 68 1.06 -6.70 5.01
N LEU A 69 0.76 -5.41 5.21
CA LEU A 69 1.19 -4.33 4.31
C LEU A 69 2.72 -4.28 4.15
N LEU A 70 3.47 -4.43 5.24
CA LEU A 70 4.94 -4.48 5.18
C LEU A 70 5.45 -5.69 4.37
N GLU A 71 4.83 -6.86 4.52
CA GLU A 71 5.18 -8.04 3.72
C GLU A 71 4.96 -7.79 2.23
N VAL A 72 3.84 -7.16 1.86
CA VAL A 72 3.56 -6.79 0.47
C VAL A 72 4.62 -5.84 -0.07
N MET A 73 5.03 -4.84 0.71
CA MET A 73 6.11 -3.92 0.32
C MET A 73 7.44 -4.65 0.10
N ARG A 74 7.78 -5.63 0.94
CA ARG A 74 8.98 -6.46 0.76
C ARG A 74 8.88 -7.35 -0.49
N ALA A 75 7.73 -7.95 -0.74
CA ALA A 75 7.49 -8.75 -1.94
C ALA A 75 7.60 -7.92 -3.22
N LEU A 76 7.08 -6.68 -3.21
CA LEU A 76 7.21 -5.74 -4.33
C LEU A 76 8.66 -5.35 -4.58
N ALA A 77 9.42 -5.06 -3.52
CA ALA A 77 10.85 -4.77 -3.61
C ALA A 77 11.61 -5.94 -4.26
N ASN A 78 11.37 -7.16 -3.77
CA ASN A 78 12.00 -8.37 -4.32
C ASN A 78 11.64 -8.60 -5.79
N MET A 79 10.36 -8.45 -6.16
CA MET A 79 9.89 -8.58 -7.54
C MET A 79 10.54 -7.56 -8.48
N LYS A 80 10.80 -6.34 -7.99
CA LYS A 80 11.50 -5.27 -8.73
C LYS A 80 13.02 -5.34 -8.60
N GLN A 81 13.56 -6.35 -7.92
CA GLN A 81 14.99 -6.52 -7.66
C GLN A 81 15.62 -5.32 -6.95
N ILE A 82 14.84 -4.67 -6.07
CA ILE A 82 15.29 -3.55 -5.24
C ILE A 82 15.68 -4.11 -3.87
N PRO A 83 16.96 -4.00 -3.44
CA PRO A 83 17.37 -4.42 -2.11
C PRO A 83 16.61 -3.65 -1.03
N TRP A 84 16.05 -4.36 -0.05
CA TRP A 84 15.29 -3.72 1.04
C TRP A 84 16.11 -2.66 1.79
N ARG A 85 17.41 -2.89 1.95
CA ARG A 85 18.34 -1.93 2.58
C ARG A 85 18.38 -0.59 1.86
N ASP A 86 18.21 -0.57 0.54
CA ASP A 86 18.29 0.65 -0.28
C ASP A 86 17.00 1.47 -0.10
N ILE A 87 15.85 0.80 0.04
CA ILE A 87 14.57 1.44 0.40
C ILE A 87 14.68 2.07 1.80
N GLU A 88 15.21 1.32 2.76
CA GLU A 88 15.37 1.80 4.14
C GLU A 88 16.37 2.96 4.23
N HIS A 89 17.49 2.88 3.51
CA HIS A 89 18.43 3.97 3.37
C HIS A 89 17.75 5.22 2.78
N MET A 90 16.97 5.07 1.71
CA MET A 90 16.22 6.19 1.13
C MET A 90 15.18 6.77 2.09
N ARG A 91 14.50 5.94 2.89
CA ARG A 91 13.55 6.39 3.92
C ARG A 91 14.25 7.22 4.99
N LEU A 92 15.41 6.75 5.48
CA LEU A 92 16.20 7.44 6.49
C LEU A 92 16.78 8.76 5.99
N GLU A 93 17.33 8.79 4.77
CA GLU A 93 17.82 10.03 4.17
C GLU A 93 16.69 11.04 3.96
N LYS A 94 15.51 10.61 3.48
CA LYS A 94 14.33 11.49 3.41
C LYS A 94 13.93 12.01 4.79
N LYS A 95 13.92 11.16 5.83
CA LYS A 95 13.63 11.58 7.20
C LYS A 95 14.64 12.61 7.71
N LYS A 96 15.93 12.44 7.39
CA LYS A 96 17.00 13.37 7.75
C LYS A 96 16.88 14.71 7.03
N THR A 97 16.61 14.70 5.72
CA THR A 97 16.60 15.93 4.89
C THR A 97 15.26 16.65 4.87
N LYS A 98 14.15 15.94 5.04
CA LYS A 98 12.78 16.46 4.92
C LYS A 98 11.97 16.39 6.22
N GLY A 99 12.51 15.75 7.26
CA GLY A 99 11.76 15.41 8.47
C GLY A 99 10.88 14.18 8.28
N GLY A 100 10.24 13.75 9.37
CA GLY A 100 9.12 12.82 9.34
C GLY A 100 7.80 13.51 9.65
N PHE A 101 6.79 12.74 10.01
CA PHE A 101 5.44 13.24 10.29
C PHE A 101 5.24 13.63 11.77
N GLU A 102 6.29 13.64 12.59
CA GLU A 102 6.20 13.86 14.04
C GLU A 102 5.68 15.25 14.43
N LYS A 103 5.81 16.25 13.54
CA LYS A 103 5.31 17.62 13.76
C LYS A 103 3.86 17.82 13.33
N ALA A 104 3.21 16.81 12.71
CA ALA A 104 1.82 16.88 12.24
C ALA A 104 1.51 18.14 11.39
N ILE A 105 2.43 18.54 10.50
CA ILE A 105 2.27 19.72 9.64
C ILE A 105 1.40 19.35 8.45
N PHE A 106 0.32 20.10 8.24
CA PHE A 106 -0.55 20.02 7.07
C PHE A 106 -0.38 21.28 6.22
N ALA A 107 -0.19 21.12 4.91
CA ALA A 107 -0.08 22.24 3.98
C ALA A 107 -1.45 22.47 3.33
N GLU A 108 -2.09 23.59 3.63
CA GLU A 108 -3.40 23.94 3.06
C GLU A 108 -3.26 24.60 1.68
N PHE A 109 -2.28 25.50 1.54
CA PHE A 109 -2.05 26.27 0.33
C PHE A 109 -0.55 26.46 0.07
N VAL A 110 -0.22 26.83 -1.17
CA VAL A 110 1.11 27.32 -1.54
C VAL A 110 0.92 28.60 -2.37
N GLU A 111 1.53 29.68 -1.92
CA GLU A 111 1.60 30.95 -2.65
C GLU A 111 2.96 31.04 -3.36
N LEU A 112 2.97 31.45 -4.63
CA LEU A 112 4.17 31.48 -5.47
C LEU A 112 4.33 32.89 -6.07
N ASP A 113 5.36 33.61 -5.61
CA ASP A 113 5.51 35.06 -5.84
C ASP A 113 5.98 35.47 -7.24
N SER A 114 6.34 34.53 -8.11
CA SER A 114 6.84 34.82 -9.46
C SER A 114 6.15 33.97 -10.50
N LYS A 115 5.66 34.60 -11.57
CA LYS A 115 5.08 33.93 -12.75
C LYS A 115 6.04 32.92 -13.39
N ASP A 116 7.34 33.11 -13.20
CA ASP A 116 8.38 32.22 -13.72
C ASP A 116 8.77 31.12 -12.72
N HIS A 117 8.11 31.03 -11.57
CA HIS A 117 8.40 29.99 -10.60
C HIS A 117 8.02 28.62 -11.19
N PRO A 118 8.95 27.64 -11.27
CA PRO A 118 8.70 26.34 -11.91
C PRO A 118 7.51 25.57 -11.32
N GLY A 119 7.15 25.87 -10.06
CA GLY A 119 5.98 25.32 -9.39
C GLY A 119 4.64 25.76 -10.02
N ILE A 120 4.56 26.94 -10.63
CA ILE A 120 3.32 27.44 -11.25
C ILE A 120 2.95 26.55 -12.44
N ASP A 121 3.88 26.34 -13.37
CA ASP A 121 3.68 25.47 -14.53
C ASP A 121 3.27 24.05 -14.13
N TYR A 122 3.84 23.54 -13.03
CA TYR A 122 3.50 22.22 -12.50
C TYR A 122 2.07 22.18 -11.95
N CYS A 123 1.68 23.15 -11.12
CA CYS A 123 0.32 23.24 -10.59
C CYS A 123 -0.73 23.38 -11.71
N LEU A 124 -0.49 24.26 -12.68
CA LEU A 124 -1.39 24.49 -13.82
C LEU A 124 -1.56 23.25 -14.73
N LYS A 125 -0.54 22.39 -14.84
CA LYS A 125 -0.63 21.10 -15.55
C LYS A 125 -1.41 20.03 -14.78
N HIS A 126 -1.67 20.24 -13.48
CA HIS A 126 -2.29 19.27 -12.59
C HIS A 126 -3.47 19.87 -11.78
N PRO A 127 -4.48 20.49 -12.42
CA PRO A 127 -5.53 21.23 -11.72
C PRO A 127 -6.46 20.36 -10.86
N GLN A 128 -6.56 19.05 -11.15
CA GLN A 128 -7.30 18.12 -10.27
C GLN A 128 -6.56 17.84 -8.96
N LYS A 129 -5.23 17.97 -8.95
CA LYS A 129 -4.39 17.72 -7.78
C LYS A 129 -4.07 19.01 -7.02
N TYR A 130 -3.88 20.10 -7.75
CA TYR A 130 -3.59 21.43 -7.23
C TYR A 130 -4.54 22.42 -7.90
N PRO A 131 -5.83 22.42 -7.53
CA PRO A 131 -6.77 23.39 -8.06
C PRO A 131 -6.31 24.80 -7.69
N GLU A 132 -6.27 25.69 -8.67
CA GLU A 132 -6.01 27.09 -8.41
C GLU A 132 -7.19 27.66 -7.62
N VAL A 133 -6.89 28.25 -6.48
CA VAL A 133 -7.86 28.92 -5.63
C VAL A 133 -7.66 30.42 -5.78
N PHE A 134 -8.75 31.10 -6.08
CA PHE A 134 -8.77 32.55 -6.22
C PHE A 134 -9.60 33.04 -5.04
N ASP A 135 -8.93 33.67 -4.07
CA ASP A 135 -9.47 34.40 -2.92
C ASP A 135 -9.73 33.63 -1.60
N PHE A 136 -9.50 34.37 -0.50
CA PHE A 136 -10.15 34.24 0.79
C PHE A 136 -11.25 35.29 0.91
#